data_AF-A0ABD5RXH4-F1
#
_entry.id   AF-A0ABD5RXH4-F1
#
_cell.length_a   1.000
_cell.length_b   1.000
_cell.length_c   1.000
_cell.angle_alpha   90.00
_cell.angle_beta   90.00
_cell.angle_gamma   90.00
#
_symmetry.space_group_name_H-M   'P 1'
#
loop_
_entity.id
_entity.type
_entity.pdbx_description
1 polymer ?
#
loop_
_entity_poly.entity_id
_entity_poly.type
_entity_poly.pdbx_seq_one_letter_code
_entity_poly.pdbx_strand_id
1 'polypeptide(L)'
;SPSATDDGHRPLGGPVDADEHGVDALRRIFREALEVELRGVSELGTFETVHDREEERRREVVRVYGGSFVQRWPYRLDSFAGYDPAADAEYDCRWMALSAFVDGDEVLRPGGLAGRL
;
A
#
# COMPACT_ATOMS: atom_id res chain seq x y z
N SER A 1 1.10 -1.96 12.34
CA SER A 1 1.05 -3.20 13.17
C SER A 1 0.47 -4.41 12.43
N PRO A 2 1.23 -5.50 12.23
CA PRO A 2 0.75 -6.72 11.60
C PRO A 2 0.11 -7.64 12.66
N SER A 3 -1.21 -7.66 12.73
CA SER A 3 -1.93 -8.73 13.46
C SER A 3 -3.41 -8.77 13.05
N ALA A 4 -3.68 -9.56 12.00
CA ALA A 4 -4.75 -10.56 11.91
C ALA A 4 -4.89 -10.98 10.43
N THR A 5 -4.66 -12.27 10.18
CA THR A 5 -4.81 -13.03 8.93
C THR A 5 -5.47 -12.33 7.74
N ASP A 6 -4.65 -11.83 6.82
CA ASP A 6 -5.04 -11.53 5.44
C ASP A 6 -3.84 -11.82 4.52
N ASP A 7 -3.61 -13.10 4.24
CA ASP A 7 -2.50 -13.55 3.38
C ASP A 7 -2.58 -12.83 2.01
N GLY A 8 -1.58 -11.99 1.74
CA GLY A 8 -1.47 -11.27 0.47
C GLY A 8 -0.63 -9.99 0.53
N HIS A 9 -0.30 -9.48 -0.64
CA HIS A 9 0.43 -8.23 -0.86
C HIS A 9 -0.53 -7.06 -0.87
N ARG A 10 -0.06 -5.91 -0.38
CA ARG A 10 -0.77 -4.64 -0.40
C ARG A 10 0.15 -3.56 -0.98
N PRO A 11 -0.39 -2.59 -1.73
CA PRO A 11 0.34 -1.36 -2.01
C PRO A 11 0.76 -0.68 -0.71
N LEU A 12 1.95 -0.07 -0.72
CA LEU A 12 2.40 0.76 0.39
C LEU A 12 1.42 1.92 0.63
N GLY A 13 0.98 2.07 1.88
CA GLY A 13 0.00 3.05 2.29
C GLY A 13 -0.33 2.90 3.77
N GLY A 14 -1.43 3.51 4.18
CA GLY A 14 -1.79 3.60 5.58
C GLY A 14 -3.09 4.40 5.79
N PRO A 15 -3.44 4.67 7.05
CA PRO A 15 -4.66 5.40 7.39
C PRO A 15 -4.59 6.85 6.90
N VAL A 16 -5.76 7.39 6.57
CA VAL A 16 -5.98 8.81 6.25
C VAL A 16 -6.66 9.44 7.46
N ASP A 17 -6.09 10.52 7.98
CA ASP A 17 -6.67 11.21 9.13
C ASP A 17 -7.96 11.96 8.75
N ALA A 18 -8.81 12.25 9.74
CA ALA A 18 -10.15 12.77 9.51
C ALA A 18 -10.17 14.14 8.80
N ASP A 19 -9.13 14.94 8.99
CA ASP A 19 -8.91 16.26 8.41
C ASP A 19 -7.92 16.25 7.23
N GLU A 20 -7.53 15.06 6.75
CA GLU A 20 -6.51 14.89 5.72
C GLU A 20 -7.11 14.43 4.37
N HIS A 21 -6.64 15.02 3.27
CA HIS A 21 -6.96 14.51 1.94
C HIS A 21 -6.13 13.26 1.65
N GLY A 22 -6.72 12.24 1.03
CA GLY A 22 -6.03 10.96 0.78
C GLY A 22 -4.73 11.07 -0.03
N VAL A 23 -4.60 12.06 -0.93
CA VAL A 23 -3.34 12.31 -1.64
C VAL A 23 -2.25 12.91 -0.75
N ASP A 24 -2.64 13.71 0.24
CA ASP A 24 -1.71 14.31 1.19
C ASP A 24 -1.27 13.26 2.22
N ALA A 25 -2.18 12.40 2.67
CA ALA A 25 -1.86 11.21 3.45
C ALA A 25 -0.86 10.31 2.73
N LEU A 26 -1.10 10.02 1.44
CA LEU A 26 -0.20 9.22 0.62
C LEU A 26 1.22 9.83 0.61
N ARG A 27 1.34 11.14 0.37
CA ARG A 27 2.65 11.82 0.36
C ARG A 27 3.33 11.77 1.72
N ARG A 28 2.58 12.02 2.80
CA ARG A 28 3.09 11.95 4.17
C ARG A 28 3.62 10.56 4.49
N ILE A 29 2.82 9.52 4.23
CA ILE A 29 3.19 8.12 4.48
C ILE A 29 4.46 7.74 3.73
N PHE A 30 4.58 8.07 2.44
CA PHE A 30 5.79 7.76 1.68
C PHE A 30 7.03 8.54 2.17
N ARG A 31 6.84 9.76 2.67
CA ARG A 31 7.93 10.53 3.29
C ARG A 31 8.34 9.94 4.63
N GLU A 32 7.39 9.56 5.48
CA GLU A 32 7.64 8.96 6.80
C GLU A 32 8.27 7.58 6.69
N ALA A 33 7.77 6.76 5.77
CA ALA A 33 8.19 5.37 5.65
C ALA A 33 9.51 5.19 4.90
N LEU A 34 9.80 6.03 3.90
CA LEU A 34 10.86 5.80 2.92
C LEU A 34 11.72 7.04 2.61
N GLU A 35 11.40 8.20 3.17
CA GLU A 35 12.05 9.47 2.82
C GLU A 35 12.01 9.79 1.31
N VAL A 36 10.90 9.43 0.64
CA VAL A 36 10.69 9.69 -0.79
C VAL A 36 9.54 10.65 -1.05
N GLU A 37 9.61 11.31 -2.21
CA GLU A 37 8.56 12.16 -2.75
C GLU A 37 7.92 11.49 -3.98
N LEU A 38 6.63 11.77 -4.18
CA LEU A 38 5.84 11.23 -5.28
C LEU A 38 5.59 12.27 -6.36
N ARG A 39 5.60 11.83 -7.62
CA ARG A 39 5.22 12.63 -8.80
C ARG A 39 4.24 11.88 -9.70
N GLY A 40 3.42 12.62 -10.42
CA GLY A 40 2.43 12.05 -11.35
C GLY A 40 1.39 11.18 -10.65
N VAL A 41 0.96 11.58 -9.45
CA VAL A 41 0.00 10.80 -8.66
C VAL A 41 -1.40 10.88 -9.29
N SER A 42 -2.03 9.73 -9.51
CA SER A 42 -3.40 9.62 -10.03
C SER A 42 -4.16 8.49 -9.35
N GLU A 43 -5.46 8.66 -9.12
CA GLU A 43 -6.31 7.61 -8.55
C GLU A 43 -6.50 6.46 -9.55
N LEU A 44 -6.28 5.22 -9.09
CA LEU A 44 -6.54 3.98 -9.84
C LEU A 44 -7.92 3.40 -9.49
N GLY A 45 -8.40 3.68 -8.28
CA GLY A 45 -9.76 3.40 -7.88
C GLY A 45 -9.97 3.47 -6.38
N THR A 46 -11.25 3.43 -6.02
CA THR A 46 -11.73 3.25 -4.65
C THR A 46 -12.35 1.86 -4.53
N PHE A 47 -11.91 1.11 -3.53
CA PHE A 47 -12.30 -0.26 -3.28
C PHE A 47 -12.87 -0.37 -1.89
N GLU A 48 -13.76 -1.32 -1.70
CA GLU A 48 -14.29 -1.65 -0.40
C GLU A 48 -13.89 -3.09 -0.05
N THR A 49 -13.31 -3.27 1.12
CA THR A 49 -12.91 -4.58 1.60
C THR A 49 -13.46 -4.84 2.98
N VAL A 50 -13.79 -6.10 3.24
CA VAL A 50 -14.26 -6.58 4.53
C VAL A 50 -13.34 -7.71 4.94
N HIS A 51 -12.76 -7.61 6.13
CA HIS A 51 -11.86 -8.61 6.67
C HIS A 51 -12.08 -8.72 8.19
N ASP A 52 -11.74 -9.88 8.74
CA ASP A 52 -11.85 -10.13 10.17
C ASP A 52 -10.50 -9.83 10.84
N ARG A 53 -10.50 -8.95 11.83
CA ARG A 53 -9.31 -8.62 12.63
C ARG A 53 -9.65 -8.77 14.11
N GLU A 54 -8.90 -9.64 14.79
CA GLU A 54 -9.10 -9.90 16.23
C GLU A 54 -10.55 -10.30 16.56
N GLU A 55 -11.15 -11.15 15.72
CA GLU A 55 -12.55 -11.61 15.81
C GLU A 55 -13.62 -10.51 15.55
N GLU A 56 -13.19 -9.30 15.17
CA GLU A 56 -14.08 -8.22 14.75
C GLU A 56 -14.08 -8.07 13.23
N ARG A 57 -15.28 -8.08 12.65
CA ARG A 57 -15.48 -7.80 11.23
C ARG A 57 -15.27 -6.32 10.95
N ARG A 58 -14.21 -5.98 10.21
CA ARG A 58 -13.88 -4.60 9.81
C ARG A 58 -14.17 -4.37 8.34
N ARG A 59 -14.72 -3.19 8.05
CA ARG A 59 -14.99 -2.70 6.69
C ARG A 59 -14.09 -1.52 6.42
N GLU A 60 -13.29 -1.60 5.37
CA GLU A 60 -12.37 -0.55 4.95
C GLU A 60 -12.76 -0.04 3.57
N VAL A 61 -12.69 1.28 3.40
CA VAL A 61 -12.71 1.93 2.09
C VAL A 61 -11.27 2.30 1.74
N VAL A 62 -10.72 1.63 0.73
CA VAL A 62 -9.32 1.78 0.32
C VAL A 62 -9.27 2.58 -0.97
N ARG A 63 -8.57 3.71 -0.96
CA ARG A 63 -8.23 4.48 -2.17
C ARG A 63 -6.83 4.11 -2.62
N VAL A 64 -6.70 3.70 -3.88
CA VAL A 64 -5.41 3.30 -4.46
C VAL A 64 -4.99 4.32 -5.49
N TYR A 65 -3.72 4.71 -5.44
CA TYR A 65 -3.12 5.66 -6.35
C TYR A 65 -1.93 5.03 -7.07
N GLY A 66 -1.74 5.43 -8.32
CA GLY A 66 -0.53 5.17 -9.10
C GLY A 66 0.34 6.42 -9.11
N GLY A 67 1.66 6.25 -9.22
CA GLY A 67 2.61 7.35 -9.28
C GLY A 67 4.04 6.86 -9.47
N SER A 68 5.00 7.78 -9.39
CA SER A 68 6.43 7.46 -9.45
C SER A 68 7.20 8.16 -8.35
N PHE A 69 8.29 7.54 -7.89
CA PHE A 69 9.25 8.19 -7.02
C PHE A 69 10.01 9.28 -7.77
N VAL A 70 10.29 10.37 -7.06
CA VAL A 70 11.26 11.38 -7.51
C VAL A 70 12.68 10.84 -7.33
N GLN A 71 12.94 10.17 -6.20
CA GLN A 71 14.21 9.55 -5.86
C GLN A 71 14.42 8.28 -6.71
N ARG A 72 15.69 8.04 -7.11
CA ARG A 72 16.05 6.89 -7.96
C ARG A 72 16.41 5.64 -7.18
N TRP A 73 16.71 5.76 -5.89
CA TRP A 73 17.22 4.66 -5.09
C TRP A 73 16.26 3.46 -5.02
N PRO A 74 14.91 3.63 -4.91
CA PRO A 74 14.02 2.47 -4.81
C PRO A 74 14.04 1.62 -6.08
N TYR A 75 14.26 2.25 -7.25
CA TYR A 75 14.33 1.57 -8.55
C TYR A 75 15.64 0.81 -8.79
N ARG A 76 16.61 0.88 -7.88
CA ARG A 76 17.91 0.18 -8.00
C ARG A 76 17.98 -1.07 -7.14
N LEU A 77 16.93 -1.35 -6.37
CA LEU A 77 16.87 -2.44 -5.42
C LEU A 77 15.66 -3.31 -5.77
N ASP A 78 15.80 -4.62 -5.61
CA ASP A 78 14.70 -5.56 -5.80
C ASP A 78 13.69 -5.48 -4.64
N SER A 79 14.19 -5.18 -3.44
CA SER A 79 13.41 -4.88 -2.24
C SER A 79 14.10 -3.85 -1.35
N PHE A 80 13.34 -3.25 -0.43
CA PHE A 80 13.82 -2.28 0.54
C PHE A 80 12.92 -2.25 1.78
N ALA A 81 13.48 -1.86 2.92
CA ALA A 81 12.72 -1.70 4.15
C ALA A 81 11.91 -0.39 4.11
N GLY A 82 10.64 -0.48 4.48
CA GLY A 82 9.84 0.66 4.90
C GLY A 82 9.66 0.66 6.41
N TYR A 83 9.39 1.83 6.98
CA TYR A 83 9.20 2.00 8.41
C TYR A 83 7.76 2.42 8.74
N ASP A 84 7.14 1.77 9.72
CA ASP A 84 5.83 2.12 10.27
C ASP A 84 6.05 2.86 11.60
N PRO A 85 5.97 4.21 11.63
CA PRO A 85 6.22 4.97 12.85
C PRO A 85 5.18 4.72 13.93
N ALA A 86 3.97 4.27 13.58
CA ALA A 86 2.92 3.98 14.56
C ALA A 86 3.15 2.64 15.28
N ALA A 87 3.79 1.69 14.59
CA ALA A 87 4.14 0.39 15.15
C ALA A 87 5.58 0.30 15.67
N ASP A 88 6.41 1.32 15.41
CA ASP A 88 7.85 1.31 15.69
C ASP A 88 8.53 0.06 15.09
N ALA A 89 8.22 -0.23 13.82
CA ALA A 89 8.60 -1.48 13.15
C ALA A 89 8.89 -1.30 11.66
N GLU A 90 9.82 -2.12 11.15
CA GLU A 90 10.11 -2.22 9.72
C GLU A 90 9.22 -3.26 9.02
N TYR A 91 9.01 -3.08 7.72
CA TYR A 91 8.37 -4.04 6.83
C TYR A 91 9.07 -4.09 5.46
N ASP A 92 8.98 -5.23 4.78
CA ASP A 92 9.60 -5.42 3.48
C ASP A 92 8.73 -4.84 2.36
N CYS A 93 9.31 -3.97 1.54
CA CYS A 93 8.74 -3.49 0.29
C CYS A 93 9.47 -4.15 -0.88
N ARG A 94 8.72 -4.74 -1.81
CA ARG A 94 9.28 -5.47 -2.94
C ARG A 94 8.61 -5.09 -4.25
N TRP A 95 9.39 -5.04 -5.33
CA TRP A 95 8.83 -4.89 -6.67
C TRP A 95 8.30 -6.25 -7.15
N MET A 96 7.01 -6.30 -7.44
CA MET A 96 6.34 -7.52 -7.87
C MET A 96 5.93 -7.41 -9.33
N ALA A 97 6.13 -8.49 -10.10
CA ALA A 97 5.60 -8.59 -11.45
C ALA A 97 4.06 -8.61 -11.39
N LEU A 98 3.41 -7.77 -12.19
CA LEU A 98 1.94 -7.71 -12.22
C LEU A 98 1.31 -9.06 -12.60
N SER A 99 1.97 -9.83 -13.47
CA SER A 99 1.52 -11.16 -13.88
C SER A 99 1.32 -12.11 -12.71
N ALA A 100 2.16 -12.04 -11.66
CA ALA A 100 2.01 -12.90 -10.48
C ALA A 100 0.63 -12.74 -9.80
N PHE A 101 0.03 -11.55 -9.88
CA PHE A 101 -1.31 -11.29 -9.34
C PHE A 101 -2.42 -11.62 -10.33
N VAL A 102 -2.20 -11.37 -11.63
CA VAL A 102 -3.19 -11.64 -12.69
C VAL A 102 -3.37 -13.15 -12.90
N ASP A 103 -2.27 -13.91 -12.83
CA ASP A 103 -2.24 -15.35 -13.02
C ASP A 103 -2.66 -16.12 -11.76
N GLY A 104 -2.75 -15.43 -10.61
CA GLY A 104 -3.21 -15.99 -9.34
C GLY A 104 -2.13 -16.67 -8.50
N ASP A 105 -0.85 -16.51 -8.86
CA ASP A 105 0.29 -17.05 -8.11
C ASP A 105 0.45 -16.34 -6.74
N GLU A 106 0.08 -15.06 -6.67
CA GLU A 106 0.14 -14.21 -5.48
C GLU A 106 -1.19 -13.48 -5.28
N VAL A 107 -1.55 -13.18 -4.04
CA VAL A 107 -2.78 -12.46 -3.71
C VAL A 107 -2.50 -10.97 -3.59
N LEU A 108 -3.19 -10.12 -4.38
CA LEU A 108 -3.15 -8.66 -4.25
C LEU A 108 -4.42 -8.14 -3.57
N ARG A 109 -4.23 -7.29 -2.55
CA ARG A 109 -5.29 -6.63 -1.80
C ARG A 109 -5.24 -5.11 -2.01
N PRO A 110 -6.40 -4.41 -2.05
CA PRO A 110 -7.76 -4.94 -2.00
C PRO A 110 -8.11 -5.76 -3.26
N GLY A 111 -9.04 -6.71 -3.11
CA GLY A 111 -9.50 -7.52 -4.24
C GLY A 111 -10.02 -6.66 -5.40
N GLY A 112 -9.78 -7.11 -6.64
CA GLY A 112 -10.13 -6.37 -7.85
C GLY A 112 -9.11 -5.32 -8.29
N LEU A 113 -8.10 -5.00 -7.47
CA LEU A 113 -7.03 -4.07 -7.85
C LEU A 113 -6.23 -4.56 -9.06
N ALA A 114 -5.91 -5.86 -9.13
CA ALA A 114 -5.14 -6.43 -10.24
C ALA A 114 -5.80 -6.18 -11.61
N GLY A 115 -7.14 -6.08 -11.68
CA GLY A 115 -7.89 -5.75 -12.90
C GLY A 115 -7.90 -4.26 -13.26
N ARG A 116 -7.20 -3.40 -12.51
CA ARG A 116 -7.07 -1.95 -12.75
C ARG A 116 -5.65 -1.52 -13.10
N LEU A 117 -4.68 -2.44 -13.07
CA LEU A 117 -3.27 -2.21 -13.30
C LEU A 117 -2.84 -2.60 -14.72
#